data_AF-A0A1I6GW42-F1
#
_entry.id   AF-A0A1I6GW42-F1
#
_cell.length_a   1.000
_cell.length_b   1.000
_cell.length_c   1.000
_cell.angle_alpha   90.00
_cell.angle_beta   90.00
_cell.angle_gamma   90.00
#
_symmetry.space_group_name_H-M   'P 1'
#
loop_
_entity.id
_entity.type
_entity.pdbx_description
1 polymer ?
#
loop_
_entity_poly.entity_id
_entity_poly.type
_entity_poly.pdbx_seq_one_letter_code
_entity_poly.pdbx_strand_id
1 'polypeptide(L)'
;MIFWVSAAALAMLTMLAFLWPLLRGNEGALDRADSAIAIFRDQLGEVDRDEERGIISGAEANAARTEIKRRMIAADKGRGPASAGGGAGKGVLMAFALATPIAGAALYMQLGAPGIPSVPFAERAAEQAEDENLNKLTAQLKSKLESEPNGGETRGWELLATTYANMGRYADSASAYSRIVEREGATSSTWSQYAEALISAENGTVTKPAANAIERAIALDPMNPAGTYYRAVAWDQAGRTEEARQSLIDRLALETAPTEWMPFYLREINRMGSMLGLDPVPAPDFPDAPRGPSAADVAAASEMSAEDRQDFVRTMVGNLAERMKEEPENLQGWLQLARAYGVLGETENARAAYESAKKLTDAFPEDDPRRITVEQGLAALGN
;
A
#
# COMPACT_ATOMS: atom_id res chain seq x y z
N MET A 1 1.82 19.98 18.72
CA MET A 1 1.06 21.24 18.83
C MET A 1 1.53 22.32 17.84
N ILE A 2 2.83 22.61 17.74
CA ILE A 2 3.36 23.62 16.80
C ILE A 2 2.95 23.36 15.34
N PHE A 3 3.03 22.11 14.87
CA PHE A 3 2.62 21.75 13.51
C PHE A 3 1.17 22.16 13.18
N TRP A 4 0.22 21.78 14.04
CA TRP A 4 -1.21 22.09 13.84
C TRP A 4 -1.48 23.59 13.80
N VAL A 5 -0.83 24.36 14.67
CA VAL A 5 -0.95 25.82 14.69
C VAL A 5 -0.39 26.43 13.40
N SER A 6 0.79 25.99 12.95
CA SER A 6 1.41 26.47 11.71
C SER A 6 0.58 26.11 10.48
N ALA A 7 0.06 24.88 10.41
CA ALA A 7 -0.78 24.42 9.30
C ALA A 7 -2.11 25.20 9.23
N ALA A 8 -2.78 25.41 10.37
CA ALA A 8 -4.00 26.20 10.44
C ALA A 8 -3.75 27.67 10.06
N ALA A 9 -2.64 28.26 10.53
CA ALA A 9 -2.26 29.61 10.17
C ALA A 9 -2.01 29.75 8.66
N LEU A 10 -1.25 28.82 8.06
CA LEU A 10 -0.97 28.83 6.62
C LEU A 10 -2.26 28.68 5.79
N ALA A 11 -3.14 27.75 6.18
CA ALA A 11 -4.44 27.54 5.53
C ALA A 11 -5.35 28.78 5.62
N MET A 12 -5.38 29.46 6.77
CA MET A 12 -6.14 30.70 6.92
C MET A 12 -5.57 31.83 6.05
N LEU A 13 -4.24 31.94 5.98
CA LEU A 13 -3.55 32.97 5.21
C LEU A 13 -3.78 32.80 3.70
N THR A 14 -3.72 31.56 3.21
CA THR A 14 -4.06 31.26 1.81
C THR A 14 -5.54 31.52 1.54
N MET A 15 -6.46 31.10 2.41
CA MET A 15 -7.89 31.35 2.24
C MET A 15 -8.20 32.86 2.16
N LEU A 16 -7.59 33.67 3.03
CA LEU A 16 -7.71 35.12 3.00
C LEU A 16 -7.15 35.71 1.70
N ALA A 17 -5.96 35.28 1.27
CA ALA A 17 -5.33 35.79 0.04
C ALA A 17 -6.19 35.54 -1.21
N PHE A 18 -6.84 34.38 -1.31
CA PHE A 18 -7.71 34.03 -2.44
C PHE A 18 -9.13 34.60 -2.35
N LEU A 19 -9.67 34.79 -1.15
CA LEU A 19 -11.01 35.37 -0.97
C LEU A 19 -11.00 36.91 -0.98
N TRP A 20 -9.87 37.55 -0.68
CA TRP A 20 -9.75 39.01 -0.64
C TRP A 20 -10.12 39.72 -1.96
N PRO A 21 -9.70 39.25 -3.15
CA PRO A 21 -10.11 39.84 -4.43
C PRO A 21 -11.61 39.67 -4.73
N LEU A 22 -12.24 38.62 -4.20
CA LEU A 22 -13.68 38.37 -4.36
C LEU A 22 -14.53 39.28 -3.44
N LEU A 23 -13.95 39.68 -2.29
CA LEU A 23 -14.56 40.59 -1.32
C LEU A 23 -14.47 42.06 -1.76
N ARG A 24 -13.40 42.46 -2.46
CA ARG A 24 -13.32 43.78 -3.09
C ARG A 24 -14.27 43.86 -4.29
N GLY A 25 -15.26 44.74 -4.22
CA GLY A 25 -16.24 44.95 -5.30
C GLY A 25 -15.57 45.34 -6.62
N ASN A 26 -16.18 44.98 -7.75
CA ASN A 26 -15.68 45.31 -9.08
C ASN A 26 -15.92 46.79 -9.39
N GLU A 27 -15.06 47.67 -8.89
CA GLU A 27 -15.13 49.13 -9.14
C GLU A 27 -14.83 49.50 -10.61
N GLY A 28 -14.22 48.60 -11.38
CA GLY A 28 -13.75 48.90 -12.74
C GLY A 28 -14.82 48.95 -13.85
N ALA A 29 -16.05 48.50 -13.60
CA ALA A 29 -17.11 48.48 -14.63
C ALA A 29 -17.94 49.76 -14.70
N LEU A 30 -18.04 50.51 -13.59
CA LEU A 30 -18.77 51.79 -13.55
C LEU A 30 -17.93 52.93 -14.16
N ASP A 31 -16.60 52.85 -14.06
CA ASP A 31 -15.66 53.92 -14.42
C ASP A 31 -15.56 54.21 -15.94
N ARG A 32 -15.76 53.18 -16.79
CA ARG A 32 -15.55 53.32 -18.24
C ARG A 32 -16.65 54.10 -18.95
N ALA A 33 -17.90 53.97 -18.51
CA ALA A 33 -19.05 54.67 -19.10
C ALA A 33 -19.11 56.14 -18.65
N ASP A 34 -18.83 56.41 -17.38
CA ASP A 34 -18.76 57.76 -16.83
C ASP A 34 -17.60 58.57 -17.45
N SER A 35 -16.45 57.91 -17.68
CA SER A 35 -15.33 58.50 -18.43
C SER A 35 -15.67 58.83 -19.88
N ALA A 36 -16.43 57.97 -20.58
CA ALA A 36 -16.83 58.22 -21.97
C ALA A 36 -17.80 59.42 -22.10
N ILE A 37 -18.74 59.58 -21.16
CA ILE A 37 -19.66 60.72 -21.14
C ILE A 37 -18.92 62.03 -20.84
N ALA A 38 -17.91 62.01 -19.96
CA ALA A 38 -17.06 63.17 -19.69
C ALA A 38 -16.30 63.62 -20.96
N ILE A 39 -15.75 62.68 -21.73
CA ILE A 39 -15.07 62.98 -23.00
C ILE A 39 -16.02 63.61 -24.02
N PHE A 40 -17.24 63.10 -24.18
CA PHE A 40 -18.21 63.67 -25.13
C PHE A 40 -18.67 65.09 -24.75
N ARG A 41 -18.71 65.42 -23.44
CA ARG A 41 -18.99 66.78 -22.98
C ARG A 41 -17.87 67.76 -23.33
N ASP A 42 -16.62 67.32 -23.19
CA ASP A 42 -15.46 68.15 -23.55
C ASP A 42 -15.41 68.40 -25.06
N GLN A 43 -15.67 67.37 -25.88
CA GLN A 43 -15.76 67.48 -27.34
C GLN A 43 -16.86 68.46 -27.80
N LEU A 44 -18.00 68.52 -27.12
CA LEU A 44 -19.03 69.51 -27.41
C LEU A 44 -18.52 70.95 -27.16
N GLY A 45 -17.81 71.16 -26.05
CA GLY A 45 -17.22 72.45 -25.73
C GLY A 45 -16.06 72.85 -26.64
N GLU A 46 -15.38 71.89 -27.27
CA GLU A 46 -14.36 72.17 -28.29
C GLU A 46 -15.00 72.66 -29.59
N VAL A 47 -16.10 72.02 -30.02
CA VAL A 47 -16.89 72.47 -31.19
C VAL A 47 -17.45 73.88 -30.98
N ASP A 48 -17.91 74.22 -29.77
CA ASP A 48 -18.30 75.59 -29.40
C ASP A 48 -17.17 76.60 -29.65
N ARG A 49 -15.96 76.30 -29.14
CA ARG A 49 -14.80 77.21 -29.27
C ARG A 49 -14.33 77.37 -30.70
N ASP A 50 -14.40 76.31 -31.51
CA ASP A 50 -13.95 76.34 -32.90
C ASP A 50 -14.95 77.09 -33.81
N GLU A 51 -16.25 77.03 -33.49
CA GLU A 51 -17.29 77.85 -34.11
C GLU A 51 -17.10 79.34 -33.76
N GLU A 52 -16.85 79.67 -32.48
CA GLU A 52 -16.56 81.04 -32.04
C GLU A 52 -15.30 81.63 -32.67
N ARG A 53 -14.28 80.80 -32.92
CA ARG A 53 -13.03 81.19 -33.59
C ARG A 53 -13.15 81.26 -35.11
N GLY A 54 -14.29 80.87 -35.68
CA GLY A 54 -14.51 80.83 -37.13
C GLY A 54 -13.69 79.78 -37.88
N ILE A 55 -13.19 78.76 -37.18
CA ILE A 55 -12.42 77.65 -37.77
C ILE A 55 -13.35 76.72 -38.55
N ILE A 56 -14.59 76.56 -38.08
CA ILE A 56 -15.65 75.77 -38.70
C ILE A 56 -16.88 76.65 -38.94
N SER A 57 -17.64 76.35 -39.98
CA SER A 57 -18.91 77.04 -40.24
C SER A 57 -20.01 76.60 -39.27
N GLY A 58 -21.00 77.46 -39.00
CA GLY A 58 -22.13 77.09 -38.12
C GLY A 58 -22.94 75.88 -38.60
N ALA A 59 -22.92 75.59 -39.91
CA ALA A 59 -23.52 74.36 -40.45
C ALA A 59 -22.72 73.11 -40.06
N GLU A 60 -21.39 73.17 -40.12
CA GLU A 60 -20.49 72.09 -39.71
C GLU A 60 -20.52 71.88 -38.20
N ALA A 61 -20.55 72.96 -37.41
CA ALA A 61 -20.66 72.89 -35.95
C ALA A 61 -21.96 72.20 -35.50
N ASN A 62 -23.10 72.54 -36.12
CA ASN A 62 -24.38 71.90 -35.83
C ASN A 62 -24.40 70.41 -36.21
N ALA A 63 -23.78 70.04 -37.33
CA ALA A 63 -23.63 68.64 -37.72
C ALA A 63 -22.77 67.86 -36.71
N ALA A 64 -21.64 68.41 -36.30
CA ALA A 64 -20.73 67.80 -35.32
C ALA A 64 -21.41 67.61 -33.94
N ARG A 65 -22.11 68.63 -33.43
CA ARG A 65 -22.87 68.53 -32.16
C ARG A 65 -23.93 67.44 -32.19
N THR A 66 -24.61 67.30 -33.33
CA THR A 66 -25.68 66.31 -33.50
C THR A 66 -25.13 64.89 -33.46
N GLU A 67 -24.00 64.64 -34.14
CA GLU A 67 -23.32 63.35 -34.13
C GLU A 67 -22.73 63.01 -32.75
N ILE A 68 -22.09 63.98 -32.07
CA ILE A 68 -21.55 63.78 -30.71
C ILE A 68 -22.69 63.47 -29.71
N LYS A 69 -23.80 64.22 -29.74
CA LYS A 69 -24.98 63.94 -28.90
C LYS A 69 -25.58 62.56 -29.20
N ARG A 70 -25.62 62.15 -30.47
CA ARG A 70 -26.08 60.82 -30.86
C ARG A 70 -25.19 59.71 -30.31
N ARG A 71 -23.86 59.87 -30.36
CA ARG A 71 -22.89 58.93 -29.77
C ARG A 71 -22.98 58.88 -28.25
N MET A 72 -23.17 60.03 -27.61
CA MET A 72 -23.38 60.12 -26.16
C MET A 72 -24.65 59.37 -25.72
N ILE A 73 -25.77 59.53 -26.45
CA ILE A 73 -27.01 58.80 -26.17
C ILE A 73 -26.85 57.30 -26.46
N ALA A 74 -26.10 56.91 -27.49
CA ALA A 74 -25.83 55.51 -27.79
C ALA A 74 -24.97 54.85 -26.68
N ALA A 75 -23.99 55.57 -26.14
CA ALA A 75 -23.18 55.13 -25.01
C ALA A 75 -24.01 54.99 -23.72
N ASP A 76 -24.93 55.91 -23.45
CA ASP A 76 -25.86 55.83 -22.31
C ASP A 76 -26.93 54.75 -22.49
N LYS A 77 -27.37 54.43 -23.72
CA LYS A 77 -28.26 53.28 -24.00
C LYS A 77 -27.55 51.92 -23.86
N GLY A 78 -26.22 51.89 -23.98
CA GLY A 78 -25.40 50.73 -23.63
C GLY A 78 -25.36 50.43 -22.13
N ARG A 79 -25.88 51.35 -21.30
CA ARG A 79 -26.11 51.18 -19.86
C ARG A 79 -27.29 50.25 -19.63
N GLY A 80 -27.08 48.95 -19.82
CA GLY A 80 -28.01 47.94 -19.33
C GLY A 80 -28.18 48.06 -17.81
N PRO A 81 -29.33 47.64 -17.23
CA PRO A 81 -29.44 47.52 -15.78
C PRO A 81 -28.27 46.65 -15.31
N ALA A 82 -27.54 47.12 -14.28
CA ALA A 82 -26.42 46.38 -13.71
C ALA A 82 -26.89 44.94 -13.48
N SER A 83 -26.35 44.00 -14.25
CA SER A 83 -26.81 42.62 -14.18
C SER A 83 -26.50 42.13 -12.77
N ALA A 84 -27.54 41.92 -11.96
CA ALA A 84 -27.45 41.34 -10.62
C ALA A 84 -27.03 39.84 -10.65
N GLY A 85 -26.34 39.39 -11.69
CA GLY A 85 -25.95 38.00 -11.92
C GLY A 85 -24.65 37.57 -11.21
N GLY A 86 -23.97 38.46 -10.48
CA GLY A 86 -22.67 38.15 -9.86
C GLY A 86 -22.73 37.49 -8.47
N GLY A 87 -23.91 37.40 -7.84
CA GLY A 87 -24.03 36.97 -6.44
C GLY A 87 -23.91 35.46 -6.22
N ALA A 88 -24.54 34.66 -7.10
CA ALA A 88 -24.65 33.21 -6.92
C ALA A 88 -23.28 32.49 -7.00
N GLY A 89 -22.40 32.93 -7.90
CA GLY A 89 -21.05 32.35 -8.05
C GLY A 89 -20.13 32.62 -6.86
N LYS A 90 -20.23 33.80 -6.23
CA LYS A 90 -19.42 34.16 -5.05
C LYS A 90 -19.76 33.31 -3.83
N GLY A 91 -21.05 33.05 -3.60
CA GLY A 91 -21.50 32.20 -2.50
C GLY A 91 -21.00 30.75 -2.64
N VAL A 92 -21.08 30.20 -3.85
CA VAL A 92 -20.56 28.85 -4.14
C VAL A 92 -19.04 28.77 -3.97
N LEU A 93 -18.30 29.76 -4.47
CA LEU A 93 -16.83 29.81 -4.30
C LEU A 93 -16.42 29.92 -2.83
N MET A 94 -17.13 30.73 -2.02
CA MET A 94 -16.90 30.80 -0.57
C MET A 94 -17.21 29.49 0.13
N ALA A 95 -18.32 28.84 -0.22
CA ALA A 95 -18.69 27.55 0.35
C ALA A 95 -17.62 26.49 0.08
N PHE A 96 -17.12 26.38 -1.15
CA PHE A 96 -16.03 25.46 -1.48
C PHE A 96 -14.71 25.80 -0.78
N ALA A 97 -14.36 27.09 -0.69
CA ALA A 97 -13.13 27.53 -0.03
C ALA A 97 -13.11 27.16 1.46
N LEU A 98 -14.26 27.24 2.15
CA LEU A 98 -14.41 26.83 3.54
C LEU A 98 -14.56 25.31 3.71
N ALA A 99 -15.33 24.65 2.83
CA ALA A 99 -15.60 23.22 2.93
C ALA A 99 -14.36 22.37 2.69
N THR A 100 -13.47 22.78 1.77
CA THR A 100 -12.27 22.01 1.39
C THR A 100 -11.32 21.72 2.56
N PRO A 101 -10.83 22.71 3.34
CA PRO A 101 -9.96 22.44 4.48
C PRO A 101 -10.66 21.64 5.60
N ILE A 102 -11.96 21.85 5.81
CA ILE A 102 -12.75 21.10 6.80
C ILE A 102 -12.85 19.62 6.38
N ALA A 103 -13.20 19.37 5.12
CA ALA A 103 -13.27 18.01 4.57
C ALA A 103 -11.90 17.33 4.60
N GLY A 104 -10.83 18.04 4.26
CA GLY A 104 -9.46 17.55 4.37
C GLY A 104 -9.07 17.16 5.80
N ALA A 105 -9.42 17.99 6.79
CA ALA A 105 -9.19 17.69 8.20
C ALA A 105 -10.00 16.46 8.67
N ALA A 106 -11.27 16.35 8.27
CA ALA A 106 -12.11 15.20 8.60
C ALA A 106 -11.57 13.91 7.97
N LEU A 107 -11.18 13.94 6.69
CA LEU A 107 -10.56 12.80 6.01
C LEU A 107 -9.25 12.41 6.71
N TYR A 108 -8.41 13.37 7.09
CA TYR A 108 -7.18 13.06 7.83
C TYR A 108 -7.46 12.44 9.20
N MET A 109 -8.52 12.85 9.90
CA MET A 109 -8.89 12.19 11.17
C MET A 109 -9.40 10.75 10.98
N GLN A 110 -9.98 10.42 9.82
CA GLN A 110 -10.54 9.10 9.56
C GLN A 110 -9.53 8.12 8.93
N LEU A 111 -8.66 8.62 8.04
CA LEU A 111 -7.70 7.84 7.26
C LEU A 111 -6.25 7.99 7.75
N GLY A 112 -5.95 9.10 8.43
CA GLY A 112 -4.60 9.43 8.88
C GLY A 112 -4.30 8.95 10.30
N ALA A 113 -3.15 9.38 10.81
CA ALA A 113 -2.66 9.01 12.13
C ALA A 113 -2.47 10.26 13.02
N PRO A 114 -3.55 10.96 13.42
CA PRO A 114 -3.48 12.22 14.16
C PRO A 114 -2.83 12.10 15.54
N GLY A 115 -2.74 10.88 16.09
CA GLY A 115 -2.11 10.58 17.37
C GLY A 115 -0.60 10.39 17.31
N ILE A 116 0.02 10.30 16.12
CA ILE A 116 1.47 10.13 16.00
C ILE A 116 2.16 11.50 16.19
N PRO A 117 3.02 11.66 17.21
CA PRO A 117 3.79 12.89 17.39
C PRO A 117 4.67 13.16 16.17
N SER A 118 4.78 14.43 15.78
CA SER A 118 5.73 14.83 14.74
C SER A 118 7.16 14.61 15.23
N VAL A 119 7.94 13.78 14.54
CA VAL A 119 9.38 13.59 14.80
C VAL A 119 10.18 14.58 13.94
N PRO A 120 10.89 15.54 14.54
CA PRO A 120 11.75 16.48 13.82
C PRO A 120 12.80 15.76 12.98
N PHE A 121 13.19 16.34 11.83
CA PHE A 121 14.22 15.76 10.97
C PHE A 121 15.54 15.50 11.71
N ALA A 122 15.93 16.39 12.64
CA ALA A 122 17.13 16.24 13.44
C ALA A 122 17.11 15.03 14.40
N GLU A 123 15.93 14.60 14.84
CA GLU A 123 15.76 13.44 15.72
C GLU A 123 15.78 12.12 14.94
N ARG A 124 15.69 12.17 13.60
CA ARG A 124 15.82 11.02 12.69
C ARG A 124 17.26 10.73 12.26
N ALA A 125 18.25 11.43 12.81
CA ALA A 125 19.66 11.24 12.47
C ALA A 125 20.15 9.81 12.77
N ALA A 126 19.63 9.16 13.81
CA ALA A 126 19.98 7.78 14.15
C ALA A 126 19.42 6.78 13.13
N GLU A 127 18.15 6.93 12.74
CA GLU A 127 17.52 6.11 11.69
C GLU A 127 18.25 6.27 10.34
N GLN A 128 18.60 7.49 9.97
CA GLN A 128 19.37 7.76 8.75
C GLN A 128 20.76 7.14 8.78
N ALA A 129 21.45 7.23 9.93
CA ALA A 129 22.75 6.59 10.09
C ALA A 129 22.64 5.05 10.01
N GLU A 130 21.54 4.48 10.49
CA GLU A 130 21.25 3.05 10.36
C GLU A 130 21.00 2.66 8.91
N ASP A 131 20.19 3.41 8.17
CA ASP A 131 19.92 3.21 6.74
C ASP A 131 21.20 3.33 5.89
N GLU A 132 22.03 4.34 6.16
CA GLU A 132 23.32 4.52 5.49
C GLU A 132 24.28 3.36 5.79
N ASN A 133 24.31 2.90 7.05
CA ASN A 133 25.13 1.77 7.45
C ASN A 133 24.67 0.47 6.78
N LEU A 134 23.36 0.22 6.72
CA LEU A 134 22.80 -0.94 6.03
C LEU A 134 23.13 -0.93 4.54
N ASN A 135 23.00 0.23 3.87
CA ASN A 135 23.41 0.38 2.47
C ASN A 135 24.91 0.08 2.27
N LYS A 136 25.75 0.59 3.16
CA LYS A 136 27.21 0.37 3.11
C LYS A 136 27.57 -1.10 3.32
N LEU A 137 27.01 -1.76 4.34
CA LEU A 137 27.25 -3.17 4.62
C LEU A 137 26.79 -4.07 3.47
N THR A 138 25.62 -3.78 2.91
CA THR A 138 25.08 -4.50 1.75
C THR A 138 25.99 -4.36 0.53
N ALA A 139 26.50 -3.14 0.26
CA ALA A 139 27.45 -2.91 -0.83
C ALA A 139 28.80 -3.61 -0.60
N GLN A 140 29.30 -3.64 0.64
CA GLN A 140 30.51 -4.36 1.01
C GLN A 140 30.35 -5.87 0.83
N LEU A 141 29.22 -6.44 1.26
CA LEU A 141 28.90 -7.85 1.08
C LEU A 141 28.86 -8.21 -0.41
N LYS A 142 28.15 -7.42 -1.23
CA LYS A 142 28.11 -7.61 -2.68
C LYS A 142 29.52 -7.62 -3.30
N SER A 143 30.32 -6.59 -3.00
CA SER A 143 31.69 -6.47 -3.52
C SER A 143 32.56 -7.66 -3.12
N LYS A 144 32.46 -8.11 -1.86
CA LYS A 144 33.18 -9.28 -1.37
C LYS A 144 32.79 -10.54 -2.15
N LEU A 145 31.50 -10.82 -2.28
CA LEU A 145 31.01 -11.99 -3.04
C LEU A 145 31.47 -11.96 -4.49
N GLU A 146 31.42 -10.80 -5.15
CA GLU A 146 31.89 -10.64 -6.54
C GLU A 146 33.40 -10.85 -6.70
N SER A 147 34.19 -10.55 -5.65
CA SER A 147 35.65 -10.73 -5.66
C SER A 147 36.11 -12.15 -5.34
N GLU A 148 35.24 -12.97 -4.74
CA GLU A 148 35.56 -14.34 -4.37
C GLU A 148 35.54 -15.29 -5.58
N PRO A 149 36.35 -16.37 -5.58
CA PRO A 149 36.29 -17.40 -6.62
C PRO A 149 34.87 -17.96 -6.79
N ASN A 150 34.48 -18.26 -8.02
CA ASN A 150 33.12 -18.70 -8.38
C ASN A 150 32.02 -17.68 -8.01
N GLY A 151 32.40 -16.43 -7.74
CA GLY A 151 31.49 -15.36 -7.33
C GLY A 151 30.92 -15.57 -5.93
N GLY A 152 31.66 -16.20 -5.00
CA GLY A 152 31.26 -16.31 -3.59
C GLY A 152 30.16 -17.35 -3.29
N GLU A 153 29.90 -17.60 -2.00
CA GLU A 153 28.96 -18.62 -1.56
C GLU A 153 27.49 -18.28 -1.86
N THR A 154 26.68 -19.31 -2.18
CA THR A 154 25.25 -19.13 -2.49
C THR A 154 24.49 -18.49 -1.33
N ARG A 155 24.82 -18.86 -0.09
CA ARG A 155 24.19 -18.32 1.11
C ARG A 155 24.40 -16.81 1.25
N GLY A 156 25.55 -16.30 0.80
CA GLY A 156 25.83 -14.87 0.79
C GLY A 156 24.92 -14.11 -0.19
N TRP A 157 24.67 -14.68 -1.37
CA TRP A 157 23.73 -14.11 -2.33
C TRP A 157 22.27 -14.16 -1.86
N GLU A 158 21.86 -15.22 -1.16
CA GLU A 158 20.51 -15.31 -0.56
C GLU A 158 20.28 -14.20 0.46
N LEU A 159 21.28 -13.98 1.34
CA LEU A 159 21.23 -12.91 2.33
C LEU A 159 21.16 -11.54 1.64
N LEU A 160 21.96 -11.35 0.58
CA LEU A 160 21.97 -10.10 -0.18
C LEU A 160 20.61 -9.85 -0.85
N ALA A 161 20.03 -10.87 -1.47
CA ALA A 161 18.75 -10.77 -2.16
C ALA A 161 17.59 -10.44 -1.20
N THR A 162 17.56 -11.09 -0.03
CA THR A 162 16.54 -10.85 1.01
C THR A 162 16.69 -9.45 1.61
N THR A 163 17.93 -9.03 1.89
CA THR A 163 18.20 -7.67 2.40
C THR A 163 17.74 -6.61 1.39
N TYR A 164 18.06 -6.78 0.11
CA TYR A 164 17.58 -5.85 -0.93
C TYR A 164 16.04 -5.81 -1.03
N ALA A 165 15.36 -6.95 -0.94
CA ALA A 165 13.89 -6.99 -0.95
C ALA A 165 13.29 -6.24 0.25
N ASN A 166 13.85 -6.43 1.46
CA ASN A 166 13.41 -5.72 2.67
C ASN A 166 13.63 -4.20 2.58
N MET A 167 14.65 -3.77 1.83
CA MET A 167 14.91 -2.36 1.55
C MET A 167 14.04 -1.79 0.42
N GLY A 168 13.13 -2.58 -0.16
CA GLY A 168 12.32 -2.19 -1.33
C GLY A 168 13.13 -2.10 -2.64
N ARG A 169 14.38 -2.57 -2.65
CA ARG A 169 15.28 -2.57 -3.81
C ARG A 169 15.13 -3.84 -4.63
N TYR A 170 13.95 -4.06 -5.19
CA TYR A 170 13.59 -5.32 -5.84
C TYR A 170 14.43 -5.65 -7.08
N ALA A 171 14.88 -4.65 -7.85
CA ALA A 171 15.77 -4.87 -9.00
C ALA A 171 17.15 -5.42 -8.58
N ASP A 172 17.70 -4.93 -7.46
CA ASP A 172 18.95 -5.45 -6.90
C ASP A 172 18.74 -6.84 -6.29
N SER A 173 17.58 -7.07 -5.65
CA SER A 173 17.18 -8.40 -5.17
C SER A 173 17.12 -9.42 -6.32
N ALA A 174 16.46 -9.08 -7.43
CA ALA A 174 16.40 -9.92 -8.61
C ALA A 174 17.80 -10.19 -9.19
N SER A 175 18.68 -9.19 -9.20
CA SER A 175 20.07 -9.35 -9.65
C SER A 175 20.88 -10.29 -8.74
N ALA A 176 20.62 -10.28 -7.43
CA ALA A 176 21.25 -11.21 -6.50
C ALA A 176 20.70 -12.64 -6.67
N TYR A 177 19.38 -12.80 -6.83
CA TYR A 177 18.77 -14.10 -7.12
C TYR A 177 19.23 -14.68 -8.46
N SER A 178 19.49 -13.85 -9.49
CA SER A 178 19.99 -14.33 -10.78
C SER A 178 21.31 -15.10 -10.63
N ARG A 179 22.20 -14.66 -9.73
CA ARG A 179 23.46 -15.34 -9.41
C ARG A 179 23.27 -16.70 -8.76
N ILE A 180 22.13 -16.92 -8.10
CA ILE A 180 21.81 -18.18 -7.44
C ILE A 180 21.20 -19.16 -8.45
N VAL A 181 20.24 -18.70 -9.25
CA VAL A 181 19.53 -19.57 -10.21
C VAL A 181 20.41 -20.03 -11.38
N GLU A 182 21.52 -19.34 -11.64
CA GLU A 182 22.56 -19.77 -12.59
C GLU A 182 23.42 -20.95 -12.10
N ARG A 183 23.29 -21.36 -10.82
CA ARG A 183 24.09 -22.44 -10.21
C ARG A 183 23.35 -23.78 -10.26
N GLU A 184 24.11 -24.88 -10.27
CA GLU A 184 23.55 -26.24 -10.33
C GLU A 184 22.62 -26.60 -9.15
N GLY A 185 22.81 -25.97 -7.99
CA GLY A 185 22.00 -26.19 -6.78
C GLY A 185 20.69 -25.38 -6.73
N ALA A 186 20.28 -24.71 -7.81
CA ALA A 186 19.08 -23.89 -7.82
C ALA A 186 17.80 -24.74 -7.66
N THR A 187 17.02 -24.46 -6.61
CA THR A 187 15.79 -25.19 -6.28
C THR A 187 14.55 -24.52 -6.87
N SER A 188 13.42 -25.23 -6.89
CA SER A 188 12.13 -24.62 -7.23
C SER A 188 11.84 -23.36 -6.41
N SER A 189 12.12 -23.40 -5.10
CA SER A 189 11.93 -22.27 -4.19
C SER A 189 12.77 -21.04 -4.61
N THR A 190 14.05 -21.26 -4.97
CA THR A 190 14.93 -20.19 -5.45
C THR A 190 14.40 -19.56 -6.74
N TRP A 191 13.92 -20.38 -7.68
CA TRP A 191 13.33 -19.88 -8.94
C TRP A 191 12.05 -19.08 -8.71
N SER A 192 11.19 -19.49 -7.77
CA SER A 192 10.00 -18.70 -7.42
C SER A 192 10.33 -17.40 -6.70
N GLN A 193 11.36 -17.37 -5.85
CA GLN A 193 11.84 -16.14 -5.21
C GLN A 193 12.46 -15.18 -6.23
N TYR A 194 13.17 -15.70 -7.23
CA TYR A 194 13.67 -14.90 -8.34
C TYR A 194 12.52 -14.27 -9.15
N ALA A 195 11.48 -15.06 -9.45
CA ALA A 195 10.28 -14.55 -10.12
C ALA A 195 9.59 -13.46 -9.30
N GLU A 196 9.42 -13.66 -7.99
CA GLU A 196 8.85 -12.67 -7.08
C GLU A 196 9.62 -11.35 -7.08
N ALA A 197 10.95 -11.42 -7.01
CA ALA A 197 11.79 -10.23 -7.06
C ALA A 197 11.64 -9.46 -8.39
N LEU A 198 11.57 -10.18 -9.52
CA LEU A 198 11.33 -9.59 -10.83
C LEU A 198 9.94 -8.92 -10.93
N ILE A 199 8.90 -9.57 -10.41
CA ILE A 199 7.54 -9.04 -10.38
C ILE A 199 7.47 -7.79 -9.51
N SER A 200 8.12 -7.83 -8.35
CA SER A 200 8.16 -6.71 -7.41
C SER A 200 8.92 -5.51 -7.99
N ALA A 201 9.99 -5.74 -8.75
CA ALA A 201 10.71 -4.69 -9.49
C ALA A 201 9.83 -4.00 -10.55
N GLU A 202 8.82 -4.70 -11.06
CA GLU A 202 7.87 -4.22 -12.07
C GLU A 202 6.50 -3.89 -11.46
N ASN A 203 6.47 -3.56 -10.16
CA ASN A 203 5.29 -3.16 -9.39
C ASN A 203 4.11 -4.14 -9.51
N GLY A 204 4.38 -5.44 -9.49
CA GLY A 204 3.38 -6.49 -9.58
C GLY A 204 3.11 -7.00 -11.01
N THR A 205 3.73 -6.40 -12.03
CA THR A 205 3.54 -6.84 -13.43
C THR A 205 4.37 -8.09 -13.72
N VAL A 206 3.74 -9.15 -14.25
CA VAL A 206 4.45 -10.37 -14.61
C VAL A 206 5.03 -10.24 -16.02
N THR A 207 6.28 -9.82 -16.09
CA THR A 207 7.03 -9.71 -17.35
C THR A 207 7.48 -11.08 -17.88
N LYS A 208 7.94 -11.14 -19.13
CA LYS A 208 8.43 -12.39 -19.74
C LYS A 208 9.57 -13.05 -18.95
N PRO A 209 10.59 -12.33 -18.42
CA PRO A 209 11.59 -12.93 -17.54
C PRO A 209 10.98 -13.56 -16.27
N ALA A 210 10.03 -12.89 -15.63
CA ALA A 210 9.34 -13.43 -14.47
C ALA A 210 8.54 -14.69 -14.82
N ALA A 211 7.79 -14.67 -15.93
CA ALA A 211 7.06 -15.83 -16.43
C ALA A 211 7.99 -17.05 -16.66
N ASN A 212 9.16 -16.84 -17.27
CA ASN A 212 10.13 -17.91 -17.46
C ASN A 212 10.64 -18.49 -16.13
N ALA A 213 10.89 -17.64 -15.13
CA ALA A 213 11.32 -18.07 -13.80
C ALA A 213 10.21 -18.86 -13.07
N ILE A 214 8.96 -18.44 -13.19
CA ILE A 214 7.78 -19.17 -12.68
C ILE A 214 7.70 -20.57 -13.30
N GLU A 215 7.76 -20.66 -14.63
CA GLU A 215 7.70 -21.94 -15.33
C GLU A 215 8.85 -22.85 -14.93
N ARG A 216 10.05 -22.29 -14.71
CA ARG A 216 11.20 -23.07 -14.22
C ARG A 216 10.98 -23.58 -12.79
N ALA A 217 10.40 -22.77 -11.90
CA ALA A 217 10.05 -23.18 -10.55
C ALA A 217 9.05 -24.36 -10.57
N ILE A 218 7.98 -24.22 -11.34
CA ILE A 218 6.92 -25.24 -11.44
C ILE A 218 7.43 -26.52 -12.11
N ALA A 219 8.32 -26.41 -13.10
CA ALA A 219 8.94 -27.56 -13.73
C ALA A 219 9.83 -28.37 -12.77
N LEU A 220 10.43 -27.70 -11.77
CA LEU A 220 11.24 -28.36 -10.73
C LEU A 220 10.36 -28.94 -9.61
N ASP A 221 9.29 -28.24 -9.24
CA ASP A 221 8.31 -28.69 -8.25
C ASP A 221 6.91 -28.16 -8.62
N PRO A 222 6.02 -29.02 -9.14
CA PRO A 222 4.64 -28.65 -9.46
C PRO A 222 3.82 -28.22 -8.23
N MET A 223 4.24 -28.57 -7.01
CA MET A 223 3.56 -28.21 -5.77
C MET A 223 4.03 -26.90 -5.17
N ASN A 224 5.03 -26.23 -5.78
CA ASN A 224 5.53 -24.96 -5.27
C ASN A 224 4.38 -23.91 -5.18
N PRO A 225 4.07 -23.42 -3.96
CA PRO A 225 2.96 -22.50 -3.75
C PRO A 225 3.23 -21.11 -4.33
N ALA A 226 4.46 -20.60 -4.27
CA ALA A 226 4.78 -19.31 -4.87
C ALA A 226 4.73 -19.38 -6.40
N GLY A 227 5.24 -20.47 -7.00
CA GLY A 227 5.15 -20.71 -8.44
C GLY A 227 3.69 -20.73 -8.94
N THR A 228 2.83 -21.50 -8.27
CA THR A 228 1.40 -21.57 -8.63
C THR A 228 0.70 -20.21 -8.45
N TYR A 229 1.01 -19.49 -7.37
CA TYR A 229 0.47 -18.16 -7.12
C TYR A 229 0.81 -17.17 -8.24
N TYR A 230 2.09 -17.01 -8.55
CA TYR A 230 2.52 -16.04 -9.55
C TYR A 230 2.11 -16.43 -10.98
N ARG A 231 1.93 -17.73 -11.27
CA ARG A 231 1.34 -18.17 -12.54
C ARG A 231 -0.13 -17.75 -12.66
N ALA A 232 -0.91 -17.88 -11.59
CA ALA A 232 -2.28 -17.40 -11.58
C ALA A 232 -2.36 -15.88 -11.76
N VAL A 233 -1.47 -15.12 -11.11
CA VAL A 233 -1.35 -13.67 -11.33
C VAL A 233 -1.05 -13.36 -12.81
N ALA A 234 -0.12 -14.09 -13.44
CA ALA A 234 0.15 -13.93 -14.87
C ALA A 234 -1.07 -14.25 -15.76
N TRP A 235 -1.82 -15.30 -15.45
CA TRP A 235 -3.04 -15.66 -16.18
C TRP A 235 -4.13 -14.60 -16.02
N ASP A 236 -4.32 -14.04 -14.81
CA ASP A 236 -5.26 -12.96 -14.59
C ASP A 236 -4.87 -11.69 -15.39
N GLN A 237 -3.59 -11.31 -15.37
CA GLN A 237 -3.08 -10.19 -16.20
C GLN A 237 -3.26 -10.42 -17.70
N ALA A 238 -3.30 -11.68 -18.14
CA ALA A 238 -3.58 -12.07 -19.52
C ALA A 238 -5.08 -12.22 -19.84
N GLY A 239 -5.97 -11.92 -18.88
CA GLY A 239 -7.43 -12.03 -19.05
C GLY A 239 -8.00 -13.45 -18.87
N ARG A 240 -7.19 -14.41 -18.39
CA ARG A 240 -7.60 -15.79 -18.07
C ARG A 240 -7.96 -15.91 -16.59
N THR A 241 -8.77 -14.98 -16.08
CA THR A 241 -9.12 -14.87 -14.65
C THR A 241 -9.81 -16.11 -14.09
N GLU A 242 -10.71 -16.74 -14.84
CA GLU A 242 -11.40 -17.97 -14.40
C GLU A 242 -10.39 -19.12 -14.19
N GLU A 243 -9.50 -19.32 -15.17
CA GLU A 243 -8.49 -20.37 -15.11
C GLU A 243 -7.44 -20.11 -14.01
N ALA A 244 -7.06 -18.84 -13.83
CA ALA A 244 -6.22 -18.39 -12.72
C ALA A 244 -6.84 -18.77 -11.38
N ARG A 245 -8.09 -18.34 -11.15
CA ARG A 245 -8.84 -18.60 -9.93
C ARG A 245 -8.97 -20.10 -9.67
N GLN A 246 -9.37 -20.88 -10.67
CA GLN A 246 -9.54 -22.32 -10.52
C GLN A 246 -8.23 -23.01 -10.14
N SER A 247 -7.10 -22.61 -10.75
CA SER A 247 -5.80 -23.21 -10.43
C SER A 247 -5.35 -22.99 -8.98
N LEU A 248 -5.69 -21.83 -8.40
CA LEU A 248 -5.43 -21.55 -6.98
C LEU A 248 -6.31 -22.39 -6.06
N ILE A 249 -7.60 -22.55 -6.41
CA ILE A 249 -8.54 -23.41 -5.68
C ILE A 249 -8.07 -24.87 -5.72
N ASP A 250 -7.70 -25.37 -6.89
CA ASP A 250 -7.23 -26.75 -7.06
C ASP A 250 -5.99 -27.00 -6.22
N ARG A 251 -5.01 -26.07 -6.25
CA ARG A 251 -3.80 -26.19 -5.43
C ARG A 251 -4.12 -26.12 -3.94
N LEU A 252 -5.04 -25.26 -3.51
CA LEU A 252 -5.45 -25.13 -2.12
C LEU A 252 -6.13 -26.41 -1.62
N ALA A 253 -6.90 -27.08 -2.47
CA ALA A 253 -7.59 -28.35 -2.14
C ALA A 253 -6.63 -29.54 -1.95
N LEU A 254 -5.37 -29.43 -2.36
CA LEU A 254 -4.34 -30.47 -2.14
C LEU A 254 -3.72 -30.40 -0.74
N GLU A 255 -3.96 -29.33 0.02
CA GLU A 255 -3.40 -29.19 1.36
C GLU A 255 -4.18 -30.02 2.38
N THR A 256 -3.45 -30.62 3.32
CA THR A 256 -4.02 -31.45 4.39
C THR A 256 -3.95 -30.77 5.76
N ALA A 257 -3.30 -29.61 5.87
CA ALA A 257 -3.19 -28.85 7.10
C ALA A 257 -3.06 -27.34 6.80
N PRO A 258 -3.38 -26.44 7.75
CA PRO A 258 -3.18 -25.01 7.57
C PRO A 258 -1.73 -24.65 7.30
N THR A 259 -1.48 -23.77 6.32
CA THR A 259 -0.16 -23.22 6.00
C THR A 259 -0.18 -21.69 5.98
N GLU A 260 0.99 -21.08 6.20
CA GLU A 260 1.12 -19.62 6.33
C GLU A 260 0.76 -18.85 5.05
N TRP A 261 0.86 -19.50 3.88
CA TRP A 261 0.61 -18.86 2.59
C TRP A 261 -0.87 -18.91 2.15
N MET A 262 -1.71 -19.74 2.78
CA MET A 262 -3.14 -19.88 2.42
C MET A 262 -3.93 -18.56 2.42
N PRO A 263 -3.75 -17.64 3.39
CA PRO A 263 -4.47 -16.37 3.38
C PRO A 263 -4.24 -15.53 2.12
N PHE A 264 -3.05 -15.62 1.52
CA PHE A 264 -2.73 -14.91 0.27
C PHE A 264 -3.47 -15.52 -0.91
N TYR A 265 -3.56 -16.86 -0.97
CA TYR A 265 -4.37 -17.57 -1.96
C TYR A 265 -5.84 -17.20 -1.86
N LEU A 266 -6.42 -17.27 -0.65
CA LEU A 266 -7.82 -16.95 -0.43
C LEU A 266 -8.15 -15.51 -0.81
N ARG A 267 -7.27 -14.56 -0.48
CA ARG A 267 -7.43 -13.15 -0.89
C ARG A 267 -7.50 -13.04 -2.41
N GLU A 268 -6.60 -13.71 -3.11
CA GLU A 268 -6.50 -13.61 -4.57
C GLU A 268 -7.65 -14.35 -5.28
N ILE A 269 -8.00 -15.55 -4.83
CA ILE A 269 -9.18 -16.31 -5.28
C ILE A 269 -10.45 -15.45 -5.16
N ASN A 270 -10.62 -14.77 -4.03
CA ASN A 270 -11.81 -13.95 -3.77
C ASN A 270 -11.79 -12.62 -4.54
N ARG A 271 -10.61 -12.03 -4.76
CA ARG A 271 -10.45 -10.87 -5.67
C ARG A 271 -10.87 -11.23 -7.09
N MET A 272 -10.36 -12.34 -7.63
CA MET A 272 -10.72 -12.85 -8.95
C MET A 272 -12.20 -13.23 -9.02
N GLY A 273 -12.74 -13.89 -7.98
CA GLY A 273 -14.16 -14.24 -7.88
C GLY A 273 -15.08 -13.01 -7.92
N SER A 274 -14.72 -11.95 -7.21
CA SER A 274 -15.46 -10.68 -7.23
C SER A 274 -15.51 -10.05 -8.63
N MET A 275 -14.40 -10.09 -9.39
CA MET A 275 -14.36 -9.63 -10.79
C MET A 275 -15.28 -10.45 -11.70
N LEU A 276 -15.53 -11.72 -11.37
CA LEU A 276 -16.38 -12.65 -12.09
C LEU A 276 -17.83 -12.67 -11.58
N GLY A 277 -18.16 -11.95 -10.50
CA GLY A 277 -19.48 -11.96 -9.87
C GLY A 277 -19.79 -13.26 -9.11
N LEU A 278 -18.76 -13.97 -8.62
CA LEU A 278 -18.88 -15.21 -7.87
C LEU A 278 -18.81 -14.97 -6.35
N ASP A 279 -19.45 -15.86 -5.59
CA ASP A 279 -19.40 -15.83 -4.13
C ASP A 279 -17.99 -16.11 -3.59
N PRO A 280 -17.63 -15.55 -2.41
CA PRO A 280 -16.35 -15.82 -1.77
C PRO A 280 -16.18 -17.30 -1.42
N VAL A 281 -14.98 -17.82 -1.68
CA VAL A 281 -14.55 -19.14 -1.22
C VAL A 281 -14.10 -19.00 0.24
N PRO A 282 -14.67 -19.79 1.17
CA PRO A 282 -14.22 -19.80 2.56
C PRO A 282 -12.85 -20.46 2.70
N ALA A 283 -12.18 -20.23 3.83
CA ALA A 283 -10.98 -20.98 4.16
C ALA A 283 -11.29 -22.50 4.23
N PRO A 284 -10.39 -23.37 3.74
CA PRO A 284 -10.58 -24.81 3.87
C PRO A 284 -10.66 -25.20 5.35
N ASP A 285 -11.57 -26.13 5.67
CA ASP A 285 -11.62 -26.76 6.99
C ASP A 285 -10.61 -27.90 7.04
N PHE A 286 -9.81 -27.94 8.10
CA PHE A 286 -8.83 -28.99 8.36
C PHE A 286 -9.26 -29.74 9.62
N PRO A 287 -10.19 -30.70 9.50
CA PRO A 287 -10.81 -31.35 10.66
C PRO A 287 -9.79 -32.09 11.53
N ASP A 288 -8.74 -32.66 10.90
CA ASP A 288 -7.67 -33.41 11.57
C ASP A 288 -6.49 -32.52 11.99
N ALA A 289 -6.48 -31.24 11.59
CA ALA A 289 -5.46 -30.33 12.03
C ALA A 289 -5.66 -30.05 13.53
N PRO A 290 -4.57 -30.02 14.32
CA PRO A 290 -4.68 -29.72 15.73
C PRO A 290 -5.29 -28.33 15.92
N ARG A 291 -6.57 -28.29 16.33
CA ARG A 291 -7.24 -27.03 16.66
C ARG A 291 -6.51 -26.40 17.84
N GLY A 292 -5.81 -25.30 17.57
CA GLY A 292 -5.23 -24.44 18.59
C GLY A 292 -6.31 -23.62 19.30
N PRO A 293 -5.96 -22.94 20.40
CA PRO A 293 -6.87 -22.02 21.09
C PRO A 293 -7.38 -20.94 20.12
N SER A 294 -8.67 -20.63 20.19
CA SER A 294 -9.28 -19.57 19.38
C SER A 294 -8.74 -18.20 19.79
N ALA A 295 -8.94 -17.18 18.95
CA ALA A 295 -8.59 -15.80 19.30
C ALA A 295 -9.30 -15.32 20.59
N ALA A 296 -10.51 -15.83 20.86
CA ALA A 296 -11.24 -15.56 22.10
C ALA A 296 -10.57 -16.24 23.31
N ASP A 297 -10.07 -17.47 23.14
CA ASP A 297 -9.35 -18.19 24.19
C ASP A 297 -8.01 -17.51 24.53
N VAL A 298 -7.31 -16.98 23.52
CA VAL A 298 -6.07 -16.21 23.70
C VAL A 298 -6.34 -14.87 24.40
N ALA A 299 -7.43 -14.17 24.02
CA ALA A 299 -7.83 -12.93 24.65
C ALA A 299 -8.23 -13.14 26.12
N ALA A 300 -9.04 -14.17 26.41
CA ALA A 300 -9.40 -14.54 27.77
C ALA A 300 -8.16 -14.89 28.61
N ALA A 301 -7.22 -15.66 28.05
CA ALA A 301 -5.96 -16.01 28.74
C ALA A 301 -5.06 -14.79 29.01
N SER A 302 -5.14 -13.73 28.18
CA SER A 302 -4.38 -12.50 28.37
C SER A 302 -4.86 -11.65 29.55
N GLU A 303 -6.14 -11.79 29.93
CA GLU A 303 -6.75 -11.12 31.09
C GLU A 303 -6.55 -11.88 32.42
N MET A 304 -6.12 -13.14 32.35
CA MET A 304 -5.86 -13.99 33.53
C MET A 304 -4.55 -13.61 34.23
N SER A 305 -4.48 -13.91 35.54
CA SER A 305 -3.23 -13.83 36.30
C SER A 305 -2.17 -14.78 35.73
N ALA A 306 -0.90 -14.54 36.01
CA ALA A 306 0.18 -15.38 35.50
C ALA A 306 0.09 -16.84 35.98
N GLU A 307 -0.41 -17.05 37.21
CA GLU A 307 -0.59 -18.37 37.81
C GLU A 307 -1.78 -19.10 37.18
N ASP A 308 -2.94 -18.44 37.08
CA ASP A 308 -4.13 -19.02 36.43
C ASP A 308 -3.87 -19.35 34.95
N ARG A 309 -3.09 -18.51 34.27
CA ARG A 309 -2.70 -18.74 32.87
C ARG A 309 -1.81 -19.98 32.74
N GLN A 310 -0.90 -20.24 33.67
CA GLN A 310 -0.08 -21.45 33.65
C GLN A 310 -0.92 -22.71 33.84
N ASP A 311 -1.88 -22.70 34.77
CA ASP A 311 -2.77 -23.84 35.00
C ASP A 311 -3.74 -24.07 33.84
N PHE A 312 -4.21 -23.00 33.21
CA PHE A 312 -4.98 -23.07 31.97
C PHE A 312 -4.17 -23.72 30.84
N VAL A 313 -2.91 -23.28 30.64
CA VAL A 313 -2.02 -23.87 29.63
C VAL A 313 -1.76 -25.35 29.92
N ARG A 314 -1.46 -25.73 31.17
CA ARG A 314 -1.27 -27.15 31.55
C ARG A 314 -2.50 -28.00 31.24
N THR A 315 -3.70 -27.49 31.53
CA THR A 315 -4.96 -28.18 31.23
C THR A 315 -5.15 -28.37 29.73
N MET A 316 -4.89 -27.35 28.92
CA MET A 316 -4.95 -27.45 27.46
C MET A 316 -3.96 -28.47 26.90
N VAL A 317 -2.72 -28.47 27.39
CA VAL A 317 -1.69 -29.44 26.97
C VAL A 317 -2.08 -30.86 27.41
N GLY A 318 -2.67 -31.03 28.58
CA GLY A 318 -3.21 -32.31 29.04
C GLY A 318 -4.32 -32.85 28.13
N ASN A 319 -5.27 -32.00 27.70
CA ASN A 319 -6.31 -32.39 26.75
C ASN A 319 -5.73 -32.75 25.38
N LEU A 320 -4.74 -32.01 24.90
CA LEU A 320 -4.02 -32.34 23.67
C LEU A 320 -3.33 -33.70 23.80
N ALA A 321 -2.70 -33.99 24.95
CA ALA A 321 -2.04 -35.27 25.21
C ALA A 321 -3.02 -36.44 25.21
N GLU A 322 -4.20 -36.31 25.80
CA GLU A 322 -5.24 -37.35 25.74
C GLU A 322 -5.72 -37.57 24.30
N ARG A 323 -5.96 -36.51 23.53
CA ARG A 323 -6.34 -36.63 22.12
C ARG A 323 -5.28 -37.36 21.29
N MET A 324 -3.99 -37.14 21.56
CA MET A 324 -2.93 -37.86 20.85
C MET A 324 -2.89 -39.36 21.16
N LYS A 325 -3.47 -39.80 22.28
CA LYS A 325 -3.68 -41.23 22.54
C LYS A 325 -4.83 -41.80 21.70
N GLU A 326 -5.85 -41.00 21.42
CA GLU A 326 -6.99 -41.37 20.57
C GLU A 326 -6.65 -41.30 19.07
N GLU A 327 -5.76 -40.38 18.69
CA GLU A 327 -5.29 -40.12 17.31
C GLU A 327 -3.77 -40.38 17.17
N PRO A 328 -3.29 -41.62 17.34
CA PRO A 328 -1.85 -41.91 17.37
C PRO A 328 -1.13 -41.65 16.04
N GLU A 329 -1.85 -41.60 14.92
CA GLU A 329 -1.32 -41.35 13.58
C GLU A 329 -1.20 -39.84 13.25
N ASN A 330 -1.61 -38.95 14.16
CA ASN A 330 -1.58 -37.50 13.93
C ASN A 330 -0.18 -36.91 14.21
N LEU A 331 0.72 -37.01 13.22
CA LEU A 331 2.09 -36.48 13.31
C LEU A 331 2.14 -35.00 13.70
N GLN A 332 1.24 -34.18 13.13
CA GLN A 332 1.23 -32.75 13.42
C GLN A 332 0.82 -32.47 14.87
N GLY A 333 -0.14 -33.23 15.39
CA GLY A 333 -0.55 -33.18 16.78
C GLY A 333 0.56 -33.57 17.74
N TRP A 334 1.32 -34.63 17.45
CA TRP A 334 2.49 -35.02 18.24
C TRP A 334 3.58 -33.94 18.26
N LEU A 335 3.86 -33.32 17.11
CA LEU A 335 4.81 -32.21 17.04
C LEU A 335 4.35 -30.97 17.80
N GLN A 336 3.04 -30.66 17.77
CA GLN A 336 2.48 -29.56 18.56
C GLN A 336 2.57 -29.85 20.06
N LEU A 337 2.23 -31.08 20.47
CA LEU A 337 2.31 -31.51 21.86
C LEU A 337 3.74 -31.44 22.40
N ALA A 338 4.71 -31.89 21.62
CA ALA A 338 6.12 -31.84 21.98
C ALA A 338 6.63 -30.41 22.21
N ARG A 339 6.26 -29.46 21.32
CA ARG A 339 6.57 -28.03 21.51
C ARG A 339 5.90 -27.46 22.75
N ALA A 340 4.63 -27.82 23.01
CA ALA A 340 3.89 -27.33 24.15
C ALA A 340 4.53 -27.79 25.48
N TYR A 341 4.93 -29.05 25.59
CA TYR A 341 5.67 -29.56 26.74
C TYR A 341 7.04 -28.89 26.89
N GLY A 342 7.74 -28.60 25.79
CA GLY A 342 9.00 -27.85 25.83
C GLY A 342 8.86 -26.45 26.44
N VAL A 343 7.80 -25.72 26.09
CA VAL A 343 7.50 -24.40 26.68
C VAL A 343 7.17 -24.50 28.18
N LEU A 344 6.50 -25.58 28.60
CA LEU A 344 6.19 -25.85 30.00
C LEU A 344 7.39 -26.35 30.83
N GLY A 345 8.52 -26.65 30.19
CA GLY A 345 9.70 -27.24 30.83
C GLY A 345 9.54 -28.72 31.18
N GLU A 346 8.54 -29.40 30.61
CA GLU A 346 8.27 -30.83 30.83
C GLU A 346 9.06 -31.70 29.84
N THR A 347 10.39 -31.70 30.00
CA THR A 347 11.35 -32.30 29.05
C THR A 347 11.07 -33.78 28.74
N GLU A 348 10.69 -34.58 29.73
CA GLU A 348 10.40 -36.02 29.53
C GLU A 348 9.11 -36.24 28.72
N ASN A 349 8.08 -35.43 28.99
CA ASN A 349 6.83 -35.50 28.22
C ASN A 349 7.02 -35.00 26.78
N ALA A 350 7.85 -33.96 26.60
CA ALA A 350 8.25 -33.49 25.27
C ALA A 350 8.99 -34.57 24.48
N ARG A 351 9.92 -35.28 25.14
CA ARG A 351 10.66 -36.40 24.54
C ARG A 351 9.71 -37.52 24.11
N ALA A 352 8.79 -37.94 24.97
CA ALA A 352 7.81 -38.98 24.66
C ALA A 352 6.91 -38.61 23.46
N ALA A 353 6.51 -37.34 23.36
CA ALA A 353 5.75 -36.85 22.22
C ALA A 353 6.58 -36.86 20.91
N TYR A 354 7.84 -36.45 20.95
CA TYR A 354 8.73 -36.55 19.79
C TYR A 354 9.04 -38.00 19.40
N GLU A 355 9.18 -38.93 20.36
CA GLU A 355 9.35 -40.36 20.06
C GLU A 355 8.11 -40.95 19.38
N SER A 356 6.92 -40.48 19.76
CA SER A 356 5.67 -40.86 19.11
C SER A 356 5.60 -40.32 17.67
N ALA A 357 5.99 -39.05 17.47
CA ALA A 357 6.16 -38.48 16.13
C ALA A 357 7.22 -39.23 15.29
N LYS A 358 8.32 -39.65 15.90
CA LYS A 358 9.43 -40.35 15.22
C LYS A 358 8.96 -41.66 14.58
N LYS A 359 8.12 -42.43 15.27
CA LYS A 359 7.55 -43.68 14.75
C LYS A 359 6.79 -43.47 13.44
N LEU A 360 6.13 -42.31 13.29
CA LEU A 360 5.38 -41.96 12.08
C LEU A 360 6.29 -41.47 10.95
N THR A 361 7.47 -40.92 11.27
CA THR A 361 8.45 -40.42 10.29
C THR A 361 9.53 -41.43 9.92
N ASP A 362 9.65 -42.56 10.60
CA ASP A 362 10.70 -43.57 10.34
C ASP A 362 10.62 -44.18 8.93
N ALA A 363 9.42 -44.18 8.33
CA ALA A 363 9.20 -44.61 6.95
C ALA A 363 9.54 -43.52 5.92
N PHE A 364 9.79 -42.27 6.33
CA PHE A 364 10.10 -41.18 5.42
C PHE A 364 11.59 -41.18 5.03
N PRO A 365 11.93 -40.68 3.83
CA PRO A 365 13.31 -40.44 3.42
C PRO A 365 14.10 -39.63 4.47
N GLU A 366 15.41 -39.84 4.56
CA GLU A 366 16.27 -39.15 5.55
C GLU A 366 16.29 -37.63 5.38
N ASP A 367 16.06 -37.15 4.16
CA ASP A 367 15.99 -35.73 3.81
C ASP A 367 14.57 -35.14 3.93
N ASP A 368 13.57 -35.92 4.36
CA ASP A 368 12.20 -35.43 4.56
C ASP A 368 12.18 -34.36 5.69
N PRO A 369 11.71 -33.13 5.42
CA PRO A 369 11.69 -32.06 6.42
C PRO A 369 10.96 -32.39 7.71
N ARG A 370 9.94 -33.25 7.67
CA ARG A 370 9.18 -33.66 8.86
C ARG A 370 10.02 -34.57 9.74
N ARG A 371 10.79 -35.48 9.13
CA ARG A 371 11.74 -36.35 9.82
C ARG A 371 12.87 -35.54 10.46
N ILE A 372 13.46 -34.62 9.70
CA ILE A 372 14.51 -33.71 10.20
C ILE A 372 13.99 -32.92 11.41
N THR A 373 12.75 -32.41 11.36
CA THR A 373 12.15 -31.64 12.47
C THR A 373 12.03 -32.48 13.74
N VAL A 374 11.61 -33.75 13.62
CA VAL A 374 11.52 -34.67 14.76
C VAL A 374 12.90 -34.98 15.35
N GLU A 375 13.88 -35.28 14.49
CA GLU A 375 15.24 -35.63 14.91
C GLU A 375 15.95 -34.45 15.60
N GLN A 376 15.80 -33.24 15.06
CA GLN A 376 16.30 -32.02 15.69
C GLN A 376 15.63 -31.75 17.05
N GLY A 377 14.32 -31.98 17.15
CA GLY A 377 13.57 -31.85 18.41
C GLY A 377 14.08 -32.81 19.49
N LEU A 378 14.34 -34.06 19.13
CA LEU A 378 14.92 -35.06 20.05
C LEU A 378 16.35 -34.70 20.47
N ALA A 379 17.18 -34.26 19.52
CA ALA A 379 18.56 -33.85 19.79
C ALA A 379 18.63 -32.64 20.74
N ALA A 380 17.71 -31.69 20.60
CA ALA A 380 17.63 -30.51 21.46
C ALA A 380 17.28 -30.83 22.92
N LEU A 381 16.56 -31.94 23.18
CA LEU A 381 16.18 -32.40 24.52
C LEU A 381 17.22 -33.37 25.15
N GLY A 382 18.29 -33.70 24.42
CA GLY A 382 19.33 -34.63 24.84
C GLY A 382 20.57 -33.97 25.46
N ASN A 383 20.63 -32.63 25.48
CA ASN A 383 21.75 -31.84 26.04
C ASN A 383 21.41 -31.24 27.41
#